data_AF-A0AAE1M8G2-F1
#
_entry.id   AF-A0AAE1M8G2-F1
#
_cell.length_a   1.000
_cell.length_b   1.000
_cell.length_c   1.000
_cell.angle_alpha   90.00
_cell.angle_beta   90.00
_cell.angle_gamma   90.00
#
_symmetry.space_group_name_H-M   'P 1'
#
loop_
_entity.id
_entity.type
_entity.pdbx_description
1 polymer ?
#
loop_
_entity_poly.entity_id
_entity_poly.type
_entity_poly.pdbx_seq_one_letter_code
_entity_poly.pdbx_strand_id
1 'polypeptide(L)'
;MSIKYILVLICLWTCSGSLAFTTVNDGLLRISLKRRSLDINSLRGAIIQEAVHPTTLGSFHENNNLEKAAVVYLKNYLDVQYFGEISIGSPPQSFNVVFDTGSSNLWVPSSKCVLSIACYFHSKYKARLSSTYTKIGTPCKIPYGHGSISGFFSEDKVRVGDITVKHQIFVEITKEGNLAFLAHQFDGILGLGFKDMAVGQATPVWYNMIKQGRLSQPLFSLWLNKESTSKVGGEIVFGGVDWRHYRGDHTYVPITKKGYWQIDVGDILVGKSSTGLCQGGCAAVVDSGLSLIAGPTAVVTQINHAIGASGYVSFECKNVIHNYGNLLWEFLTDGLQPEFICVKIGLCSHNKSHIADNVIETVVHDESLDGSSKRGKPLCTFCEMIVFWIQVQLKQKNAKEKIFEFVDELCERLPNPGGQSFINCNDIAAMPYITFTIGNKPFTLSPEQYVLRVAQGHSAVCYVGFAALDVPPPQGPLWVLGDIFLAAYHSVFDFGNLRIGFAKAA
;
A
#
# COMPACT_ATOMS: atom_id res chain seq x y z
N MET A 1 56.98 -38.17 29.41
CA MET A 1 55.50 -38.24 29.27
C MET A 1 54.86 -36.97 28.67
N SER A 2 55.59 -36.08 27.98
CA SER A 2 55.04 -34.76 27.59
C SER A 2 54.80 -34.54 26.08
N ILE A 3 55.12 -35.49 25.21
CA ILE A 3 55.02 -35.32 23.74
C ILE A 3 53.80 -36.05 23.15
N LYS A 4 53.30 -37.12 23.80
CA LYS A 4 52.13 -37.87 23.33
C LYS A 4 50.78 -37.15 23.51
N TYR A 5 50.68 -36.19 24.44
CA TYR A 5 49.44 -35.43 24.67
C TYR A 5 49.27 -34.25 23.72
N ILE A 6 50.37 -33.70 23.16
CA ILE A 6 50.32 -32.56 22.23
C ILE A 6 49.82 -33.00 20.85
N LEU A 7 50.17 -34.21 20.40
CA LEU A 7 49.71 -34.74 19.11
C LEU A 7 48.21 -35.10 19.11
N VAL A 8 47.65 -35.53 20.25
CA VAL A 8 46.21 -35.82 20.36
C VAL A 8 45.37 -34.53 20.37
N LEU A 9 45.88 -33.45 20.96
CA LEU A 9 45.22 -32.14 20.94
C LEU A 9 45.24 -31.50 19.54
N ILE A 10 46.29 -31.72 18.73
CA ILE A 10 46.34 -31.21 17.35
C ILE A 10 45.40 -32.00 16.44
N CYS A 11 45.26 -33.32 16.62
CA CYS A 11 44.29 -34.13 15.85
C CYS A 11 42.82 -33.81 16.18
N LEU A 12 42.52 -33.41 17.43
CA LEU A 12 41.18 -32.95 17.81
C LEU A 12 40.87 -31.53 17.30
N TRP A 13 41.88 -30.70 17.06
CA TRP A 13 41.71 -29.37 16.47
C TRP A 13 41.55 -29.41 14.95
N THR A 14 42.07 -30.44 14.27
CA THR A 14 41.87 -30.65 12.83
C THR A 14 40.57 -31.36 12.47
N CYS A 15 39.81 -31.86 13.47
CA CYS A 15 38.46 -32.43 13.29
C CYS A 15 37.33 -31.47 13.70
N SER A 16 37.65 -30.25 14.13
CA SER A 16 36.74 -29.10 13.98
C SER A 16 36.81 -28.60 12.54
N GLY A 17 36.52 -29.52 11.62
CA GLY A 17 36.24 -29.21 10.23
C GLY A 17 35.15 -28.15 10.21
N SER A 18 35.44 -27.09 9.47
CA SER A 18 34.53 -26.06 9.03
C SER A 18 33.08 -26.54 9.07
N LEU A 19 32.30 -26.02 10.02
CA LEU A 19 30.87 -25.81 9.78
C LEU A 19 30.80 -24.72 8.70
N ALA A 20 31.23 -25.06 7.49
CA ALA A 20 30.72 -24.44 6.30
C ALA A 20 29.22 -24.72 6.39
N PHE A 21 28.44 -23.66 6.61
CA PHE A 21 27.01 -23.71 6.34
C PHE A 21 26.88 -24.27 4.93
N THR A 22 26.48 -25.53 4.82
CA THR A 22 26.10 -26.11 3.55
C THR A 22 24.94 -25.24 3.08
N THR A 23 25.20 -24.36 2.11
CA THR A 23 24.14 -23.73 1.34
C THR A 23 23.39 -24.88 0.71
N VAL A 24 22.28 -25.29 1.32
CA VAL A 24 21.38 -26.26 0.72
C VAL A 24 20.99 -25.63 -0.61
N ASN A 25 21.46 -26.22 -1.72
CA ASN A 25 21.09 -25.78 -3.05
C ASN A 25 19.68 -26.30 -3.31
N ASP A 26 18.70 -25.68 -2.64
CA ASP A 26 17.29 -25.98 -2.74
C ASP A 26 16.65 -25.43 -4.02
N GLY A 27 17.46 -24.83 -4.91
CA GLY A 27 17.00 -24.25 -6.17
C GLY A 27 16.16 -22.98 -5.98
N LEU A 28 16.10 -22.42 -4.76
CA LEU A 28 15.38 -21.19 -4.47
C LEU A 28 16.26 -19.97 -4.77
N LEU A 29 15.70 -19.01 -5.50
CA LEU A 29 16.39 -17.81 -5.94
C LEU A 29 16.08 -16.66 -4.99
N ARG A 30 17.05 -16.34 -4.13
CA ARG A 30 16.89 -15.40 -3.02
C ARG A 30 17.52 -14.05 -3.33
N ILE A 31 16.73 -12.99 -3.17
CA ILE A 31 17.15 -11.60 -3.33
C ILE A 31 17.05 -10.93 -1.97
N SER A 32 18.19 -10.63 -1.36
CA SER A 32 18.21 -9.89 -0.09
C SER A 32 17.77 -8.45 -0.32
N LEU A 33 16.86 -7.98 0.53
CA LEU A 33 16.41 -6.60 0.58
C LEU A 33 17.17 -5.85 1.67
N LYS A 34 17.52 -4.61 1.37
CA LYS A 34 17.99 -3.64 2.34
C LYS A 34 16.78 -2.89 2.89
N ARG A 35 16.83 -2.56 4.17
CA ARG A 35 15.84 -1.71 4.82
C ARG A 35 16.44 -0.36 5.13
N ARG A 36 15.73 0.70 4.76
CA ARG A 36 16.00 2.08 5.16
C ARG A 36 15.22 2.41 6.43
N SER A 37 15.86 3.11 7.36
CA SER A 37 15.14 3.79 8.45
C SER A 37 14.38 4.99 7.90
N LEU A 38 13.09 5.08 8.17
CA LEU A 38 12.33 6.31 7.92
C LEU A 38 12.95 7.47 8.69
N ASP A 39 13.12 8.60 8.01
CA ASP A 39 13.66 9.83 8.60
C ASP A 39 12.60 10.94 8.59
N ILE A 40 12.71 11.89 9.52
CA ILE A 40 11.71 12.96 9.68
C ILE A 40 11.58 13.84 8.46
N ASN A 41 12.64 14.08 7.70
CA ASN A 41 12.60 14.83 6.45
C ASN A 41 11.86 14.03 5.36
N SER A 42 12.07 12.71 5.26
CA SER A 42 11.26 11.88 4.35
C SER A 42 9.77 11.91 4.72
N LEU A 43 9.46 11.88 6.01
CA LEU A 43 8.08 11.93 6.51
C LEU A 43 7.46 13.32 6.34
N ARG A 44 8.21 14.39 6.63
CA ARG A 44 7.78 15.78 6.37
C ARG A 44 7.61 16.03 4.88
N GLY A 45 8.45 15.44 4.03
CA GLY A 45 8.30 15.47 2.58
C GLY A 45 7.01 14.81 2.13
N ALA A 46 6.68 13.63 2.68
CA ALA A 46 5.43 12.93 2.42
C ALA A 46 4.22 13.79 2.83
N ILE A 47 4.27 14.37 4.04
CA ILE A 47 3.24 15.28 4.57
C ILE A 47 3.08 16.52 3.66
N ILE A 48 4.17 17.20 3.29
CA ILE A 48 4.09 18.40 2.43
C ILE A 48 3.51 18.04 1.05
N GLN A 49 3.86 16.89 0.50
CA GLN A 49 3.36 16.45 -0.81
C GLN A 49 1.86 16.10 -0.76
N GLU A 50 1.40 15.46 0.31
CA GLU A 50 -0.02 15.15 0.54
C GLU A 50 -0.82 16.44 0.85
N ALA A 51 -0.27 17.38 1.62
CA ALA A 51 -0.93 18.64 1.98
C ALA A 51 -1.06 19.63 0.81
N VAL A 52 -0.10 19.66 -0.10
CA VAL A 52 -0.13 20.52 -1.31
C VAL A 52 -1.06 19.94 -2.39
N HIS A 53 -1.30 18.63 -2.36
CA HIS A 53 -2.18 17.93 -3.29
C HIS A 53 -3.13 16.97 -2.55
N PRO A 54 -4.13 17.49 -1.83
CA PRO A 54 -5.13 16.65 -1.19
C PRO A 54 -5.84 15.79 -2.24
N THR A 55 -6.02 14.51 -1.95
CA THR A 55 -6.74 13.52 -2.75
C THR A 55 -8.22 13.91 -2.90
N THR A 56 -8.48 14.90 -3.74
CA THR A 56 -9.83 15.20 -4.22
C THR A 56 -10.03 14.35 -5.47
N LEU A 57 -10.69 13.22 -5.30
CA LEU A 57 -11.10 12.30 -6.37
C LEU A 57 -12.21 12.89 -7.27
N GLY A 58 -12.28 14.22 -7.38
CA GLY A 58 -13.41 14.97 -7.92
C GLY A 58 -13.23 15.47 -9.36
N SER A 59 -12.12 15.19 -10.05
CA SER A 59 -11.91 15.66 -11.43
C SER A 59 -11.35 14.60 -12.38
N PHE A 60 -12.01 13.46 -12.52
CA PHE A 60 -11.70 12.54 -13.61
C PHE A 60 -12.90 12.38 -14.55
N HIS A 61 -12.70 12.82 -15.79
CA HIS A 61 -13.56 12.55 -16.93
C HIS A 61 -13.59 11.05 -17.24
N GLU A 62 -14.77 10.61 -17.65
CA GLU A 62 -15.17 9.27 -18.06
C GLU A 62 -14.11 8.51 -18.87
N ASN A 63 -13.58 7.43 -18.29
CA ASN A 63 -13.09 6.25 -19.02
C ASN A 63 -12.87 5.08 -18.03
N ASN A 64 -13.07 3.85 -18.50
CA ASN A 64 -13.04 2.56 -17.78
C ASN A 64 -11.69 2.18 -17.10
N ASN A 65 -10.81 3.14 -16.77
CA ASN A 65 -9.48 2.94 -16.19
C ASN A 65 -9.33 3.52 -14.76
N LEU A 66 -10.42 3.84 -14.07
CA LEU A 66 -10.40 4.51 -12.76
C LEU A 66 -9.70 3.69 -11.65
N GLU A 67 -9.76 2.35 -11.71
CA GLU A 67 -9.03 1.45 -10.81
C GLU A 67 -7.52 1.58 -10.94
N LYS A 68 -7.07 1.64 -12.21
CA LYS A 68 -5.66 1.83 -12.55
C LYS A 68 -5.17 3.15 -12.05
N ALA A 69 -6.02 4.17 -12.18
CA ALA A 69 -5.76 5.48 -11.67
C ALA A 69 -5.64 5.45 -10.14
N ALA A 70 -6.69 5.10 -9.39
CA ALA A 70 -6.73 5.30 -7.93
C ALA A 70 -5.53 4.69 -7.17
N VAL A 71 -5.17 3.43 -7.44
CA VAL A 71 -4.02 2.77 -6.78
C VAL A 71 -2.69 3.39 -7.21
N VAL A 72 -2.54 3.74 -8.49
CA VAL A 72 -1.33 4.41 -8.99
C VAL A 72 -1.23 5.85 -8.47
N TYR A 73 -2.37 6.51 -8.22
CA TYR A 73 -2.50 7.85 -7.62
C TYR A 73 -2.29 7.84 -6.09
N LEU A 74 -2.22 6.68 -5.43
CA LEU A 74 -1.84 6.59 -4.01
C LEU A 74 -0.35 6.43 -3.77
N LYS A 75 0.40 6.15 -4.83
CA LYS A 75 1.81 5.84 -4.70
C LYS A 75 2.60 7.06 -4.26
N ASN A 76 2.91 7.06 -2.99
CA ASN A 76 3.96 7.84 -2.37
C ASN A 76 5.12 6.87 -2.10
N TYR A 77 6.34 7.21 -2.57
CA TYR A 77 7.51 6.37 -2.31
C TYR A 77 8.45 6.96 -1.25
N LEU A 78 8.06 8.09 -0.64
CA LEU A 78 8.83 8.74 0.41
C LEU A 78 8.84 7.92 1.70
N ASP A 79 7.84 7.06 1.91
CA ASP A 79 7.73 6.12 3.01
C ASP A 79 8.26 4.71 2.69
N VAL A 80 8.69 4.42 1.45
CA VAL A 80 9.26 3.10 1.11
C VAL A 80 10.49 2.81 1.96
N GLN A 81 10.49 1.62 2.56
CA GLN A 81 11.57 1.16 3.41
C GLN A 81 12.45 0.09 2.76
N TYR A 82 11.96 -0.67 1.79
CA TYR A 82 12.66 -1.86 1.28
C TYR A 82 13.04 -1.73 -0.19
N PHE A 83 14.30 -2.04 -0.49
CA PHE A 83 14.82 -2.05 -1.86
C PHE A 83 15.89 -3.13 -2.00
N GLY A 84 16.10 -3.60 -3.22
CA GLY A 84 17.18 -4.54 -3.54
C GLY A 84 17.95 -4.11 -4.78
N GLU A 85 19.01 -4.84 -5.12
CA GLU A 85 19.85 -4.51 -6.25
C GLU A 85 19.48 -5.34 -7.49
N ILE A 86 19.39 -4.67 -8.63
CA ILE A 86 19.36 -5.30 -9.96
C ILE A 86 20.49 -4.74 -10.81
N SER A 87 20.76 -5.39 -11.94
CA SER A 87 21.69 -4.84 -12.92
C SER A 87 21.14 -4.91 -14.35
N ILE A 88 21.42 -3.91 -15.16
CA ILE A 88 20.93 -3.78 -16.54
C ILE A 88 22.11 -3.62 -17.49
N GLY A 89 22.10 -4.37 -18.58
CA GLY A 89 23.09 -4.29 -19.65
C GLY A 89 24.32 -5.20 -19.52
N SER A 90 25.20 -5.08 -20.53
CA SER A 90 26.46 -5.83 -20.62
C SER A 90 27.62 -4.93 -21.07
N PRO A 91 28.59 -4.57 -20.19
CA PRO A 91 28.72 -5.01 -18.80
C PRO A 91 27.55 -4.54 -17.91
N PRO A 92 27.26 -5.26 -16.81
CA PRO A 92 26.14 -4.93 -15.92
C PRO A 92 26.29 -3.55 -15.27
N GLN A 93 25.23 -2.75 -15.30
CA GLN A 93 25.10 -1.48 -14.58
C GLN A 93 24.13 -1.68 -13.42
N SER A 94 24.57 -1.53 -12.16
CA SER A 94 23.74 -1.79 -10.97
C SER A 94 22.81 -0.63 -10.62
N PHE A 95 21.62 -0.96 -10.11
CA PHE A 95 20.59 -0.05 -9.64
C PHE A 95 19.93 -0.60 -8.38
N ASN A 96 19.70 0.25 -7.39
CA ASN A 96 18.82 -0.06 -6.29
C ASN A 96 17.38 0.17 -6.73
N VAL A 97 16.51 -0.82 -6.56
CA VAL A 97 15.10 -0.72 -6.97
C VAL A 97 14.15 -1.21 -5.89
N VAL A 98 12.98 -0.58 -5.86
CA VAL A 98 11.83 -1.07 -5.10
C VAL A 98 11.20 -2.22 -5.88
N PHE A 99 10.97 -3.34 -5.20
CA PHE A 99 10.21 -4.46 -5.75
C PHE A 99 8.75 -4.27 -5.38
N ASP A 100 7.95 -3.89 -6.37
CA ASP A 100 6.65 -3.24 -6.14
C ASP A 100 5.51 -4.08 -6.73
N THR A 101 4.72 -4.75 -5.87
CA THR A 101 3.57 -5.56 -6.32
C THR A 101 2.38 -4.71 -6.80
N GLY A 102 2.30 -3.43 -6.46
CA GLY A 102 1.26 -2.53 -6.94
C GLY A 102 1.54 -1.91 -8.32
N SER A 103 2.72 -2.11 -8.92
CA SER A 103 3.04 -1.63 -10.29
C SER A 103 3.62 -2.74 -11.17
N SER A 104 3.79 -2.49 -12.47
CA SER A 104 4.14 -3.55 -13.43
C SER A 104 5.23 -3.19 -14.43
N ASN A 105 5.70 -1.95 -14.43
CA ASN A 105 6.81 -1.52 -15.27
C ASN A 105 8.13 -1.62 -14.49
N LEU A 106 9.21 -1.96 -15.20
CA LEU A 106 10.58 -1.67 -14.75
C LEU A 106 10.98 -0.30 -15.32
N TRP A 107 11.52 0.57 -14.47
CA TRP A 107 12.08 1.84 -14.92
C TRP A 107 13.31 2.24 -14.10
N VAL A 108 14.25 2.91 -14.76
CA VAL A 108 15.47 3.48 -14.15
C VAL A 108 15.82 4.83 -14.80
N PRO A 109 16.57 5.71 -14.11
CA PRO A 109 17.00 6.99 -14.66
C PRO A 109 17.90 6.80 -15.87
N SER A 110 17.65 7.56 -16.94
CA SER A 110 18.47 7.54 -18.14
C SER A 110 19.68 8.47 -17.99
N SER A 111 20.79 8.15 -18.66
CA SER A 111 21.88 9.10 -18.89
C SER A 111 21.43 10.34 -19.68
N LYS A 112 20.26 10.30 -20.33
CA LYS A 112 19.62 11.43 -21.01
C LYS A 112 18.79 12.31 -20.08
N CYS A 113 18.66 11.95 -18.81
CA CYS A 113 18.02 12.79 -17.80
C CYS A 113 18.99 13.90 -17.36
N VAL A 114 18.87 15.07 -17.99
CA VAL A 114 19.80 16.20 -17.80
C VAL A 114 19.15 17.42 -17.13
N LEU A 115 17.83 17.51 -17.13
CA LEU A 115 17.11 18.69 -16.61
C LEU A 115 16.45 18.45 -15.24
N SER A 116 16.37 17.21 -14.77
CA SER A 116 15.79 16.88 -13.46
C SER A 116 16.89 16.75 -12.41
N ILE A 117 16.80 17.55 -11.34
CA ILE A 117 17.78 17.58 -10.23
C ILE A 117 17.93 16.18 -9.59
N ALA A 118 16.84 15.42 -9.46
CA ALA A 118 16.86 14.09 -8.86
C ALA A 118 17.72 13.08 -9.63
N CYS A 119 17.79 13.17 -10.96
CA CYS A 119 18.68 12.35 -11.77
C CYS A 119 20.18 12.63 -11.57
N TYR A 120 20.56 13.68 -10.84
CA TYR A 120 21.97 13.92 -10.48
C TYR A 120 22.41 13.12 -9.26
N PHE A 121 21.48 12.71 -8.39
CA PHE A 121 21.76 11.98 -7.16
C PHE A 121 21.59 10.45 -7.30
N HIS A 122 21.08 9.99 -8.44
CA HIS A 122 20.81 8.58 -8.70
C HIS A 122 21.71 8.00 -9.80
N SER A 123 21.87 6.68 -9.75
CA SER A 123 22.52 5.90 -10.80
C SER A 123 21.75 6.04 -12.10
N LYS A 124 22.47 6.17 -13.23
CA LYS A 124 21.89 6.37 -14.54
C LYS A 124 22.28 5.27 -15.50
N TYR A 125 21.29 4.73 -16.20
CA TYR A 125 21.48 3.79 -17.28
C TYR A 125 22.10 4.46 -18.50
N LYS A 126 23.24 3.92 -18.94
CA LYS A 126 24.02 4.39 -20.08
C LYS A 126 23.91 3.37 -21.21
N ALA A 127 22.93 3.55 -22.09
CA ALA A 127 22.69 2.68 -23.23
C ALA A 127 23.94 2.44 -24.11
N ARG A 128 24.77 3.49 -24.31
CA ARG A 128 26.00 3.42 -25.12
C ARG A 128 27.07 2.49 -24.56
N LEU A 129 27.02 2.18 -23.26
CA LEU A 129 27.99 1.30 -22.61
C LEU A 129 27.54 -0.16 -22.60
N SER A 130 26.28 -0.45 -22.98
CA SER A 130 25.77 -1.81 -23.00
C SER A 130 25.82 -2.39 -24.41
N SER A 131 26.53 -3.50 -24.56
CA SER A 131 26.62 -4.28 -25.80
C SER A 131 25.34 -5.08 -26.10
N THR A 132 24.48 -5.31 -25.11
CA THR A 132 23.22 -6.04 -25.26
C THR A 132 21.99 -5.13 -25.40
N TYR A 133 22.20 -3.82 -25.42
CA TYR A 133 21.14 -2.83 -25.56
C TYR A 133 20.50 -2.86 -26.95
N THR A 134 19.17 -2.84 -26.96
CA THR A 134 18.37 -2.65 -28.17
C THR A 134 17.47 -1.43 -28.01
N LYS A 135 17.55 -0.50 -28.98
CA LYS A 135 16.75 0.73 -28.99
C LYS A 135 15.31 0.42 -29.38
N ILE A 136 14.35 0.82 -28.52
CA ILE A 136 12.93 0.90 -28.87
C ILE A 136 12.56 2.36 -29.13
N GLY A 137 12.73 3.24 -28.12
CA GLY A 137 12.61 4.69 -28.26
C GLY A 137 11.18 5.26 -28.24
N THR A 138 10.15 4.42 -28.13
CA THR A 138 8.76 4.87 -27.99
C THR A 138 8.58 5.64 -26.68
N PRO A 139 8.09 6.88 -26.70
CA PRO A 139 7.91 7.68 -25.49
C PRO A 139 6.79 7.10 -24.61
N CYS A 140 6.90 7.29 -23.30
CA CYS A 140 5.84 6.93 -22.36
C CYS A 140 5.81 7.87 -21.16
N LYS A 141 4.67 7.85 -20.47
CA LYS A 141 4.41 8.61 -19.25
C LYS A 141 3.75 7.66 -18.25
N ILE A 142 4.36 7.51 -17.09
CA ILE A 142 3.84 6.67 -16.00
C ILE A 142 3.30 7.61 -14.92
N PRO A 143 2.00 7.58 -14.61
CA PRO A 143 1.43 8.35 -13.51
C PRO A 143 1.95 7.80 -12.16
N TYR A 144 2.17 8.68 -11.18
CA TYR A 144 2.48 8.34 -9.79
C TYR A 144 1.95 9.42 -8.88
N GLY A 145 0.99 9.10 -8.02
CA GLY A 145 0.35 10.14 -7.22
C GLY A 145 -0.23 11.23 -8.12
N HIS A 146 -0.24 12.46 -7.63
CA HIS A 146 -0.57 13.65 -8.42
C HIS A 146 0.49 14.04 -9.48
N GLY A 147 1.56 13.26 -9.63
CA GLY A 147 2.64 13.48 -10.57
C GLY A 147 2.75 12.41 -11.65
N SER A 148 3.83 12.48 -12.41
CA SER A 148 4.18 11.47 -13.39
C SER A 148 5.67 11.50 -13.69
N ILE A 149 6.23 10.36 -14.06
CA ILE A 149 7.54 10.29 -14.68
C ILE A 149 7.39 10.08 -16.19
N SER A 150 8.27 10.69 -16.96
CA SER A 150 8.28 10.60 -18.41
C SER A 150 9.62 10.06 -18.89
N GLY A 151 9.55 9.25 -19.94
CA GLY A 151 10.70 8.57 -20.49
C GLY A 151 10.41 7.94 -21.84
N PHE A 152 11.19 6.93 -22.20
CA PHE A 152 10.96 6.12 -23.39
C PHE A 152 11.34 4.66 -23.12
N PHE A 153 10.75 3.75 -23.88
CA PHE A 153 11.05 2.33 -23.77
C PHE A 153 12.42 2.00 -24.36
N SER A 154 13.10 1.05 -23.72
CA SER A 154 14.36 0.44 -24.13
C SER A 154 14.32 -1.05 -23.82
N GLU A 155 15.16 -1.83 -24.49
CA GLU A 155 15.32 -3.25 -24.21
C GLU A 155 16.78 -3.55 -23.88
N ASP A 156 17.00 -4.35 -22.85
CA ASP A 156 18.31 -4.92 -22.55
C ASP A 156 18.17 -6.21 -21.72
N LYS A 157 19.29 -6.85 -21.43
CA LYS A 157 19.44 -7.88 -20.43
C LYS A 157 19.31 -7.27 -19.03
N VAL A 158 18.46 -7.87 -18.19
CA VAL A 158 18.31 -7.51 -16.78
C VAL A 158 18.72 -8.70 -15.93
N ARG A 159 19.52 -8.46 -14.89
CA ARG A 159 19.93 -9.46 -13.92
C ARG A 159 19.40 -9.10 -12.53
N VAL A 160 18.70 -10.06 -11.91
CA VAL A 160 18.11 -9.97 -10.56
C VAL A 160 18.70 -11.12 -9.74
N GLY A 161 19.60 -10.82 -8.81
CA GLY A 161 20.45 -11.85 -8.20
C GLY A 161 21.21 -12.65 -9.25
N ASP A 162 21.09 -13.97 -9.20
CA ASP A 162 21.71 -14.87 -10.18
C ASP A 162 20.87 -15.08 -11.45
N ILE A 163 19.64 -14.56 -11.50
CA ILE A 163 18.75 -14.71 -12.65
C ILE A 163 19.09 -13.69 -13.72
N THR A 164 19.41 -14.17 -14.91
CA THR A 164 19.50 -13.33 -16.12
C THR A 164 18.23 -13.45 -16.96
N VAL A 165 17.52 -12.33 -17.10
CA VAL A 165 16.37 -12.15 -17.98
C VAL A 165 16.84 -11.44 -19.25
N LYS A 166 16.69 -12.09 -20.41
CA LYS A 166 17.03 -11.49 -21.71
C LYS A 166 15.84 -10.71 -22.27
N HIS A 167 16.11 -9.77 -23.18
CA HIS A 167 15.07 -9.03 -23.91
C HIS A 167 14.03 -8.38 -22.98
N GLN A 168 14.48 -7.82 -21.86
CA GLN A 168 13.59 -7.16 -20.92
C GLN A 168 13.36 -5.72 -21.40
N ILE A 169 12.11 -5.42 -21.69
CA ILE A 169 11.67 -4.04 -21.97
C ILE A 169 11.55 -3.29 -20.65
N PHE A 170 12.15 -2.11 -20.58
CA PHE A 170 12.07 -1.21 -19.43
C PHE A 170 11.98 0.24 -19.90
N VAL A 171 11.71 1.16 -18.98
CA VAL A 171 11.63 2.59 -19.28
C VAL A 171 12.88 3.31 -18.80
N GLU A 172 13.50 4.03 -19.72
CA GLU A 172 14.55 5.02 -19.43
C GLU A 172 13.90 6.37 -19.11
N ILE A 173 13.98 6.81 -17.86
CA ILE A 173 13.37 8.06 -17.40
C ILE A 173 14.23 9.26 -17.80
N THR A 174 13.61 10.26 -18.42
CA THR A 174 14.26 11.50 -18.88
C THR A 174 13.79 12.74 -18.13
N LYS A 175 12.61 12.66 -17.51
CA LYS A 175 12.04 13.73 -16.71
C LYS A 175 11.24 13.14 -15.55
N GLU A 176 11.63 13.50 -14.35
CA GLU A 176 10.86 13.24 -13.14
C GLU A 176 9.99 14.46 -12.85
N GLY A 177 8.69 14.24 -12.69
CA GLY A 177 7.70 15.32 -12.56
C GLY A 177 7.50 15.85 -11.15
N ASN A 178 8.18 15.32 -10.12
CA ASN A 178 7.95 15.67 -8.72
C ASN A 178 9.26 15.72 -7.90
N LEU A 179 9.33 16.65 -6.95
CA LEU A 179 10.38 16.76 -5.93
C LEU A 179 10.47 15.54 -5.02
N ALA A 180 9.39 14.73 -4.93
CA ALA A 180 9.40 13.42 -4.27
C ALA A 180 10.63 12.59 -4.65
N PHE A 181 11.04 12.67 -5.92
CA PHE A 181 12.16 11.89 -6.43
C PHE A 181 13.55 12.31 -5.95
N LEU A 182 13.69 13.48 -5.32
CA LEU A 182 14.96 13.97 -4.80
C LEU A 182 15.42 13.29 -3.51
N ALA A 183 14.48 12.76 -2.71
CA ALA A 183 14.75 12.25 -1.37
C ALA A 183 14.85 10.70 -1.31
N HIS A 184 14.83 10.03 -2.47
CA HIS A 184 14.92 8.56 -2.49
C HIS A 184 16.36 8.07 -2.36
N GLN A 185 16.50 6.87 -1.79
CA GLN A 185 17.77 6.12 -1.73
C GLN A 185 17.80 4.95 -2.72
N PHE A 186 16.75 4.83 -3.54
CA PHE A 186 16.64 3.85 -4.61
C PHE A 186 16.64 4.60 -5.95
N ASP A 187 17.19 3.96 -6.97
CA ASP A 187 17.31 4.53 -8.31
C ASP A 187 16.03 4.36 -9.13
N GLY A 188 15.31 3.25 -8.96
CA GLY A 188 14.13 2.95 -9.77
C GLY A 188 13.16 1.94 -9.15
N ILE A 189 12.26 1.40 -9.97
CA ILE A 189 11.24 0.45 -9.53
C ILE A 189 11.20 -0.73 -10.48
N LEU A 190 11.09 -1.93 -9.90
CA LEU A 190 10.80 -3.17 -10.58
C LEU A 190 9.39 -3.63 -10.19
N GLY A 191 8.43 -3.40 -11.09
CA GLY A 191 7.06 -3.83 -10.91
C GLY A 191 6.87 -5.35 -10.93
N LEU A 192 6.15 -5.87 -9.93
CA LEU A 192 5.80 -7.27 -9.72
C LEU A 192 4.29 -7.55 -9.92
N GLY A 193 3.53 -6.55 -10.36
CA GLY A 193 2.12 -6.68 -10.74
C GLY A 193 1.91 -7.33 -12.12
N PHE A 194 0.66 -7.31 -12.57
CA PHE A 194 0.24 -8.00 -13.79
C PHE A 194 0.54 -7.19 -15.06
N LYS A 195 0.81 -7.88 -16.17
CA LYS A 195 1.07 -7.22 -17.47
C LYS A 195 -0.03 -6.24 -17.88
N ASP A 196 -1.29 -6.54 -17.56
CA ASP A 196 -2.45 -5.72 -17.93
C ASP A 196 -2.39 -4.30 -17.33
N MET A 197 -1.59 -4.10 -16.27
CA MET A 197 -1.32 -2.83 -15.62
C MET A 197 -0.09 -2.09 -16.16
N ALA A 198 0.75 -2.76 -16.95
CA ALA A 198 1.98 -2.16 -17.45
C ALA A 198 1.67 -1.11 -18.52
N VAL A 199 2.19 0.10 -18.34
CA VAL A 199 2.20 1.13 -19.38
C VAL A 199 2.88 0.55 -20.62
N GLY A 200 2.27 0.78 -21.79
CA GLY A 200 2.74 0.24 -23.06
C GLY A 200 2.60 -1.28 -23.21
N GLN A 201 1.87 -1.96 -22.31
CA GLN A 201 1.75 -3.42 -22.30
C GLN A 201 3.12 -4.12 -22.25
N ALA A 202 4.11 -3.47 -21.65
CA ALA A 202 5.45 -4.01 -21.46
C ALA A 202 5.37 -5.27 -20.60
N THR A 203 6.07 -6.34 -21.00
CA THR A 203 6.05 -7.59 -20.22
C THR A 203 6.89 -7.39 -18.95
N PRO A 204 6.32 -7.57 -17.73
CA PRO A 204 7.06 -7.40 -16.49
C PRO A 204 8.21 -8.41 -16.34
N VAL A 205 9.20 -8.09 -15.51
CA VAL A 205 10.43 -8.89 -15.37
C VAL A 205 10.13 -10.33 -14.97
N TRP A 206 9.29 -10.53 -13.97
CA TRP A 206 8.96 -11.86 -13.44
C TRP A 206 8.16 -12.71 -14.45
N TYR A 207 7.35 -12.10 -15.33
CA TYR A 207 6.73 -12.82 -16.45
C TYR A 207 7.78 -13.39 -17.40
N ASN A 208 8.81 -12.59 -17.70
CA ASN A 208 9.91 -13.05 -18.55
C ASN A 208 10.77 -14.11 -17.84
N MET A 209 10.93 -14.06 -16.52
CA MET A 209 11.56 -15.14 -15.74
C MET A 209 10.81 -16.46 -15.94
N ILE A 210 9.47 -16.46 -15.82
CA ILE A 210 8.64 -17.65 -16.05
C ILE A 210 8.77 -18.14 -17.50
N LYS A 211 8.55 -17.24 -18.48
CA LYS A 211 8.60 -17.56 -19.92
C LYS A 211 9.94 -18.12 -20.37
N GLN A 212 11.03 -17.67 -19.76
CA GLN A 212 12.39 -18.11 -20.07
C GLN A 212 12.82 -19.34 -19.24
N GLY A 213 11.90 -19.98 -18.51
CA GLY A 213 12.18 -21.18 -17.72
C GLY A 213 13.18 -20.95 -16.59
N ARG A 214 13.19 -19.74 -16.01
CA ARG A 214 14.14 -19.34 -14.95
C ARG A 214 13.65 -19.61 -13.54
N LEU A 215 12.36 -19.92 -13.36
CA LEU A 215 11.77 -20.17 -12.05
C LEU A 215 11.31 -21.62 -11.93
N SER A 216 11.58 -22.24 -10.78
CA SER A 216 11.12 -23.59 -10.45
C SER A 216 9.60 -23.67 -10.34
N GLN A 217 8.98 -22.65 -9.77
CA GLN A 217 7.53 -22.49 -9.67
C GLN A 217 7.10 -21.09 -10.14
N PRO A 218 5.89 -20.92 -10.70
CA PRO A 218 5.40 -19.61 -11.12
C PRO A 218 4.86 -18.79 -9.93
N LEU A 219 5.72 -18.56 -8.93
CA LEU A 219 5.39 -17.79 -7.73
C LEU A 219 6.61 -17.04 -7.20
N PHE A 220 6.37 -16.07 -6.33
CA PHE A 220 7.41 -15.46 -5.51
C PHE A 220 6.89 -15.21 -4.09
N SER A 221 7.78 -15.11 -3.11
CA SER A 221 7.44 -14.79 -1.73
C SER A 221 8.23 -13.64 -1.17
N LEU A 222 7.63 -12.91 -0.22
CA LEU A 222 8.21 -11.78 0.47
C LEU A 222 8.28 -12.03 1.97
N TRP A 223 9.45 -11.76 2.53
CA TRP A 223 9.67 -11.61 3.96
C TRP A 223 10.32 -10.25 4.22
N LEU A 224 9.66 -9.41 5.02
CA LEU A 224 10.16 -8.08 5.37
C LEU A 224 10.54 -8.06 6.86
N ASN A 225 11.80 -7.76 7.15
CA ASN A 225 12.32 -7.76 8.50
C ASN A 225 12.11 -6.39 9.17
N LYS A 226 11.36 -6.39 10.28
CA LYS A 226 11.08 -5.18 11.07
C LYS A 226 12.20 -4.82 12.07
N GLU A 227 13.25 -5.62 12.20
CA GLU A 227 14.37 -5.32 13.07
C GLU A 227 15.31 -4.28 12.42
N SER A 228 15.43 -3.09 13.03
CA SER A 228 16.22 -1.98 12.48
C SER A 228 17.74 -2.18 12.59
N THR A 229 18.18 -3.10 13.46
CA THR A 229 19.60 -3.44 13.68
C THR A 229 20.11 -4.54 12.75
N SER A 230 19.21 -5.24 12.05
CA SER A 230 19.59 -6.30 11.12
C SER A 230 20.23 -5.74 9.85
N LYS A 231 21.30 -6.38 9.38
CA LYS A 231 21.91 -6.09 8.06
C LYS A 231 21.01 -6.53 6.90
N VAL A 232 20.14 -7.50 7.14
CA VAL A 232 19.17 -8.01 6.18
C VAL A 232 17.82 -7.38 6.49
N GLY A 233 17.37 -6.49 5.61
CA GLY A 233 16.09 -5.83 5.71
C GLY A 233 14.92 -6.71 5.27
N GLY A 234 15.18 -7.74 4.46
CA GLY A 234 14.17 -8.70 4.04
C GLY A 234 14.72 -9.63 2.96
N GLU A 235 13.84 -10.44 2.39
CA GLU A 235 14.16 -11.36 1.31
C GLU A 235 12.97 -11.52 0.36
N ILE A 236 13.26 -11.53 -0.94
CA ILE A 236 12.34 -11.99 -1.99
C ILE A 236 12.84 -13.33 -2.49
N VAL A 237 11.96 -14.32 -2.54
CA VAL A 237 12.27 -15.61 -3.13
C VAL A 237 11.49 -15.75 -4.42
N PHE A 238 12.18 -15.82 -5.57
CA PHE A 238 11.54 -16.17 -6.83
C PHE A 238 11.57 -17.68 -7.04
N GLY A 239 10.45 -18.26 -7.44
CA GLY A 239 10.35 -19.68 -7.76
C GLY A 239 10.09 -20.61 -6.57
N GLY A 240 9.83 -20.09 -5.37
CA GLY A 240 9.48 -20.89 -4.21
C GLY A 240 9.34 -20.04 -2.95
N VAL A 241 9.49 -20.68 -1.79
CA VAL A 241 9.29 -20.07 -0.47
C VAL A 241 10.37 -20.57 0.49
N ASP A 242 10.92 -19.68 1.32
CA ASP A 242 11.84 -20.06 2.38
C ASP A 242 11.10 -20.34 3.70
N TRP A 243 11.11 -21.60 4.14
CA TRP A 243 10.45 -22.05 5.36
C TRP A 243 10.97 -21.40 6.64
N ARG A 244 12.16 -20.81 6.62
CA ARG A 244 12.76 -20.14 7.79
C ARG A 244 12.13 -18.78 8.06
N HIS A 245 11.37 -18.23 7.12
CA HIS A 245 10.82 -16.87 7.18
C HIS A 245 9.36 -16.80 7.61
N TYR A 246 8.73 -17.93 7.94
CA TYR A 246 7.37 -17.96 8.45
C TYR A 246 7.13 -19.07 9.48
N ARG A 247 6.01 -18.96 10.20
CA ARG A 247 5.55 -19.95 11.18
C ARG A 247 4.12 -20.37 10.86
N GLY A 248 3.86 -21.69 10.97
CA GLY A 248 2.57 -22.28 10.62
C GLY A 248 2.33 -22.30 9.11
N ASP A 249 1.09 -22.64 8.72
CA ASP A 249 0.72 -22.77 7.31
C ASP A 249 0.21 -21.46 6.72
N HIS A 250 0.48 -21.24 5.43
CA HIS A 250 -0.13 -20.13 4.70
C HIS A 250 -1.63 -20.32 4.55
N THR A 251 -2.37 -19.24 4.78
CA THR A 251 -3.77 -19.15 4.42
C THR A 251 -3.87 -18.51 3.05
N TYR A 252 -4.29 -19.30 2.07
CA TYR A 252 -4.42 -18.86 0.68
C TYR A 252 -5.81 -18.34 0.39
N VAL A 253 -5.87 -17.18 -0.28
CA VAL A 253 -7.09 -16.58 -0.81
C VAL A 253 -6.94 -16.29 -2.30
N PRO A 254 -7.99 -16.49 -3.12
CA PRO A 254 -7.93 -16.27 -4.56
C PRO A 254 -7.82 -14.78 -4.88
N ILE A 255 -7.25 -14.47 -6.05
CA ILE A 255 -7.27 -13.12 -6.59
C ILE A 255 -8.66 -12.82 -7.15
N THR A 256 -9.25 -11.71 -6.72
CA THR A 256 -10.65 -11.37 -7.06
C THR A 256 -10.73 -10.58 -8.36
N LYS A 257 -9.68 -9.79 -8.65
CA LYS A 257 -9.58 -9.03 -9.89
C LYS A 257 -8.18 -9.06 -10.48
N LYS A 258 -8.06 -9.63 -11.69
CA LYS A 258 -6.80 -9.67 -12.43
C LYS A 258 -6.38 -8.26 -12.84
N GLY A 259 -5.12 -7.93 -12.57
CA GLY A 259 -4.53 -6.60 -12.78
C GLY A 259 -3.71 -6.21 -11.55
N TYR A 260 -4.33 -6.33 -10.38
CA TYR A 260 -3.68 -6.15 -9.09
C TYR A 260 -3.57 -7.48 -8.35
N TRP A 261 -2.68 -7.53 -7.38
CA TRP A 261 -2.69 -8.56 -6.34
C TRP A 261 -3.82 -8.26 -5.35
N GLN A 262 -5.06 -8.32 -5.84
CA GLN A 262 -6.28 -7.95 -5.11
C GLN A 262 -6.97 -9.20 -4.55
N ILE A 263 -7.37 -9.13 -3.28
CA ILE A 263 -8.07 -10.18 -2.53
C ILE A 263 -9.33 -9.61 -1.88
N ASP A 264 -10.23 -10.50 -1.46
CA ASP A 264 -11.34 -10.11 -0.59
C ASP A 264 -10.89 -10.14 0.87
N VAL A 265 -11.25 -9.09 1.60
CA VAL A 265 -11.12 -8.95 3.05
C VAL A 265 -12.50 -8.88 3.66
N GLY A 266 -12.71 -9.62 4.74
CA GLY A 266 -13.89 -9.47 5.57
C GLY A 266 -13.74 -8.30 6.53
N ASP A 267 -14.39 -8.43 7.68
CA ASP A 267 -14.46 -7.36 8.67
C ASP A 267 -13.08 -6.97 9.24
N ILE A 268 -12.97 -5.68 9.60
CA ILE A 268 -11.83 -5.12 10.31
C ILE A 268 -12.26 -4.85 11.74
N LEU A 269 -11.52 -5.40 12.70
CA LEU A 269 -11.82 -5.27 14.12
C LEU A 269 -10.83 -4.33 14.79
N VAL A 270 -11.35 -3.44 15.65
CA VAL A 270 -10.57 -2.66 16.61
C VAL A 270 -10.75 -3.30 17.98
N GLY A 271 -9.69 -3.92 18.48
CA GLY A 271 -9.77 -4.81 19.63
C GLY A 271 -10.67 -6.00 19.31
N LYS A 272 -11.85 -6.03 19.94
CA LYS A 272 -12.88 -7.06 19.69
C LYS A 272 -14.09 -6.51 18.94
N SER A 273 -14.12 -5.21 18.66
CA SER A 273 -15.28 -4.53 18.10
C SER A 273 -15.16 -4.41 16.59
N SER A 274 -16.24 -4.75 15.90
CA SER A 274 -16.37 -4.59 14.45
C SER A 274 -16.40 -3.12 14.05
N THR A 275 -15.67 -2.77 12.97
CA THR A 275 -15.77 -1.44 12.33
C THR A 275 -16.94 -1.35 11.36
N GLY A 276 -17.54 -2.49 10.98
CA GLY A 276 -18.85 -2.57 10.33
C GLY A 276 -18.85 -2.46 8.82
N LEU A 277 -17.95 -1.66 8.22
CA LEU A 277 -17.96 -1.38 6.79
C LEU A 277 -17.70 -2.63 5.94
N CYS A 278 -16.72 -3.44 6.35
CA CYS A 278 -16.26 -4.60 5.58
C CYS A 278 -16.90 -5.92 6.03
N GLN A 279 -17.99 -5.89 6.81
CA GLN A 279 -18.74 -7.10 7.18
C GLN A 279 -19.28 -7.86 5.97
N GLY A 280 -19.72 -7.11 4.94
CA GLY A 280 -20.18 -7.66 3.66
C GLY A 280 -19.05 -7.99 2.67
N GLY A 281 -17.80 -7.82 3.09
CA GLY A 281 -16.62 -7.89 2.22
C GLY A 281 -16.17 -6.53 1.72
N CYS A 282 -14.86 -6.35 1.67
CA CYS A 282 -14.14 -5.26 1.03
C CYS A 282 -13.08 -5.87 0.11
N ALA A 283 -12.57 -5.08 -0.83
CA ALA A 283 -11.37 -5.45 -1.58
C ALA A 283 -10.11 -4.98 -0.83
N ALA A 284 -9.00 -5.70 -0.98
CA ALA A 284 -7.67 -5.22 -0.61
C ALA A 284 -6.65 -5.51 -1.71
N VAL A 285 -5.82 -4.52 -2.06
CA VAL A 285 -4.60 -4.73 -2.84
C VAL A 285 -3.42 -4.95 -1.90
N VAL A 286 -2.61 -5.96 -2.19
CA VAL A 286 -1.38 -6.25 -1.45
C VAL A 286 -0.20 -5.58 -2.15
N ASP A 287 0.36 -4.53 -1.56
CA ASP A 287 1.31 -3.62 -2.22
C ASP A 287 2.62 -3.47 -1.43
N SER A 288 3.69 -4.13 -1.88
CA SER A 288 5.06 -3.96 -1.33
C SER A 288 5.74 -2.65 -1.74
N GLY A 289 5.11 -1.85 -2.61
CA GLY A 289 5.56 -0.51 -2.98
C GLY A 289 5.00 0.59 -2.09
N LEU A 290 4.15 0.26 -1.10
CA LEU A 290 3.56 1.19 -0.13
C LEU A 290 3.90 0.74 1.29
N SER A 291 4.28 1.68 2.16
CA SER A 291 4.66 1.31 3.53
C SER A 291 3.46 1.26 4.49
N LEU A 292 2.51 2.19 4.35
CA LEU A 292 1.31 2.28 5.19
C LEU A 292 0.19 1.30 4.78
N ILE A 293 -0.75 1.08 5.69
CA ILE A 293 -2.05 0.47 5.38
C ILE A 293 -3.03 1.59 5.03
N ALA A 294 -3.58 1.58 3.82
CA ALA A 294 -4.58 2.57 3.40
C ALA A 294 -5.98 1.96 3.39
N GLY A 295 -7.01 2.71 3.79
CA GLY A 295 -8.38 2.23 3.75
C GLY A 295 -9.43 3.33 3.96
N PRO A 296 -10.73 2.98 3.90
CA PRO A 296 -11.84 3.94 3.95
C PRO A 296 -11.76 4.88 5.14
N THR A 297 -11.97 6.17 4.91
CA THR A 297 -11.86 7.21 5.94
C THR A 297 -12.76 6.92 7.13
N ALA A 298 -13.97 6.38 6.89
CA ALA A 298 -14.91 6.00 7.94
C ALA A 298 -14.37 4.93 8.91
N VAL A 299 -13.48 4.04 8.45
CA VAL A 299 -12.85 3.02 9.30
C VAL A 299 -11.55 3.54 9.91
N VAL A 300 -10.72 4.22 9.14
CA VAL A 300 -9.46 4.80 9.63
C VAL A 300 -9.70 5.83 10.73
N THR A 301 -10.80 6.60 10.67
CA THR A 301 -11.20 7.51 11.75
C THR A 301 -11.51 6.77 13.05
N GLN A 302 -12.22 5.63 12.98
CA GLN A 302 -12.48 4.79 14.15
C GLN A 302 -11.18 4.20 14.74
N ILE A 303 -10.24 3.79 13.89
CA ILE A 303 -8.92 3.32 14.30
C ILE A 303 -8.16 4.46 15.01
N ASN A 304 -8.08 5.64 14.39
CA ASN A 304 -7.41 6.82 14.92
C ASN A 304 -7.96 7.23 16.28
N HIS A 305 -9.28 7.23 16.44
CA HIS A 305 -9.93 7.48 17.72
C HIS A 305 -9.50 6.46 18.79
N ALA A 306 -9.59 5.16 18.47
CA ALA A 306 -9.33 4.09 19.43
C ALA A 306 -7.85 3.99 19.86
N ILE A 307 -6.91 4.43 19.03
CA ILE A 307 -5.48 4.44 19.35
C ILE A 307 -4.99 5.81 19.87
N GLY A 308 -5.89 6.80 19.98
CA GLY A 308 -5.55 8.15 20.44
C GLY A 308 -4.72 8.97 19.44
N ALA A 309 -4.79 8.66 18.14
CA ALA A 309 -4.04 9.37 17.11
C ALA A 309 -4.54 10.82 16.90
N SER A 310 -3.62 11.73 16.62
CA SER A 310 -3.94 13.10 16.24
C SER A 310 -4.70 13.11 14.91
N GLY A 311 -5.84 13.78 14.86
CA GLY A 311 -6.56 14.10 13.63
C GLY A 311 -6.76 15.60 13.47
N TYR A 312 -7.54 16.00 12.46
CA TYR A 312 -8.03 17.37 12.37
C TYR A 312 -9.50 17.44 12.82
N VAL A 313 -9.86 18.56 13.42
CA VAL A 313 -11.25 18.84 13.80
C VAL A 313 -11.98 19.38 12.57
N SER A 314 -13.06 18.70 12.15
CA SER A 314 -13.94 19.23 11.10
C SER A 314 -15.18 19.88 11.71
N PHE A 315 -15.29 21.19 11.51
CA PHE A 315 -16.48 21.94 11.87
C PHE A 315 -17.68 21.54 11.02
N GLU A 316 -17.48 21.18 9.75
CA GLU A 316 -18.54 20.68 8.87
C GLU A 316 -19.13 19.36 9.40
N CYS A 317 -18.28 18.42 9.83
CA CYS A 317 -18.68 17.17 10.45
C CYS A 317 -19.49 17.43 11.73
N LYS A 318 -18.95 18.24 12.66
CA LYS A 318 -19.67 18.61 13.89
C LYS A 318 -20.99 19.36 13.61
N ASN A 319 -21.03 20.20 12.58
CA ASN A 319 -22.23 20.93 12.18
C ASN A 319 -23.33 20.00 11.68
N VAL A 320 -22.99 18.91 11.00
CA VAL A 320 -23.98 17.90 10.61
C VAL A 320 -24.58 17.22 11.85
N ILE A 321 -23.76 16.86 12.83
CA ILE A 321 -24.23 16.28 14.11
C ILE A 321 -25.14 17.27 14.84
N HIS A 322 -24.71 18.52 15.00
CA HIS A 322 -25.44 19.53 15.75
C HIS A 322 -26.81 19.84 15.14
N ASN A 323 -26.87 20.01 13.82
CA ASN A 323 -28.11 20.47 13.15
C ASN A 323 -29.03 19.32 12.74
N TYR A 324 -28.48 18.15 12.43
CA TYR A 324 -29.24 17.04 11.85
C TYR A 324 -29.21 15.77 12.71
N GLY A 325 -28.41 15.71 13.79
CA GLY A 325 -28.20 14.51 14.60
C GLY A 325 -29.49 13.83 15.06
N ASN A 326 -30.43 14.58 15.64
CA ASN A 326 -31.71 14.01 16.08
C ASN A 326 -32.54 13.45 14.91
N LEU A 327 -32.55 14.13 13.77
CA LEU A 327 -33.27 13.66 12.58
C LEU A 327 -32.63 12.40 11.97
N LEU A 328 -31.29 12.34 11.97
CA LEU A 328 -30.54 11.15 11.58
C LEU A 328 -30.89 9.96 12.48
N TRP A 329 -30.95 10.18 13.80
CA TRP A 329 -31.34 9.17 14.77
C TRP A 329 -32.76 8.67 14.53
N GLU A 330 -33.73 9.58 14.39
CA GLU A 330 -35.14 9.23 14.15
C GLU A 330 -35.29 8.38 12.89
N PHE A 331 -34.70 8.80 11.77
CA PHE A 331 -34.76 8.02 10.54
C PHE A 331 -34.09 6.65 10.66
N LEU A 332 -32.98 6.54 11.37
CA LEU A 332 -32.34 5.25 11.63
C LEU A 332 -33.18 4.34 12.52
N THR A 333 -33.82 4.87 13.56
CA THR A 333 -34.69 4.10 14.45
C THR A 333 -36.01 3.71 13.80
N ASP A 334 -36.50 4.51 12.86
CA ASP A 334 -37.69 4.24 12.05
C ASP A 334 -37.43 3.20 10.93
N GLY A 335 -36.19 2.72 10.81
CA GLY A 335 -35.82 1.68 9.85
C GLY A 335 -35.60 2.18 8.42
N LEU A 336 -35.42 3.49 8.22
CA LEU A 336 -35.05 4.02 6.91
C LEU A 336 -33.65 3.52 6.52
N GLN A 337 -33.50 3.11 5.26
CA GLN A 337 -32.19 2.63 4.79
C GLN A 337 -31.18 3.78 4.71
N PRO A 338 -29.93 3.57 5.18
CA PRO A 338 -28.87 4.59 5.27
C PRO A 338 -28.65 5.42 4.02
N GLU A 339 -28.67 4.76 2.87
CA GLU A 339 -28.42 5.33 1.55
C GLU A 339 -29.44 6.42 1.19
N PHE A 340 -30.62 6.41 1.79
CA PHE A 340 -31.66 7.42 1.55
C PHE A 340 -31.73 8.51 2.62
N ILE A 341 -31.09 8.33 3.78
CA ILE A 341 -31.20 9.25 4.91
C ILE A 341 -30.66 10.63 4.54
N CYS A 342 -29.42 10.69 4.05
CA CYS A 342 -28.77 11.96 3.72
C CYS A 342 -29.41 12.67 2.51
N VAL A 343 -30.03 11.90 1.61
CA VAL A 343 -30.83 12.44 0.50
C VAL A 343 -32.13 13.04 1.02
N LYS A 344 -32.84 12.34 1.92
CA LYS A 344 -34.09 12.80 2.52
C LYS A 344 -33.93 14.06 3.36
N ILE A 345 -32.77 14.22 4.01
CA ILE A 345 -32.41 15.42 4.77
C ILE A 345 -32.04 16.59 3.82
N GLY A 346 -31.79 16.31 2.54
CA GLY A 346 -31.41 17.30 1.54
C GLY A 346 -29.93 17.66 1.53
N LEU A 347 -29.08 16.89 2.22
CA LEU A 347 -27.63 17.08 2.20
C LEU A 347 -26.96 16.44 0.98
N CYS A 348 -27.56 15.37 0.46
CA CYS A 348 -27.10 14.68 -0.74
C CYS A 348 -28.10 14.83 -1.89
N SER A 349 -27.60 14.90 -3.13
CA SER A 349 -28.44 14.86 -4.33
C SER A 349 -28.72 13.42 -4.74
N HIS A 350 -29.91 13.12 -5.26
CA HIS A 350 -30.20 11.84 -5.91
C HIS A 350 -29.27 11.62 -7.10
N ASN A 351 -28.35 10.67 -6.99
CA ASN A 351 -27.59 10.20 -8.14
C ASN A 351 -28.50 9.25 -8.95
N LYS A 352 -28.79 9.61 -10.21
CA LYS A 352 -29.56 8.81 -11.18
C LYS A 352 -28.86 7.51 -11.62
N SER A 353 -27.98 6.91 -10.82
CA SER A 353 -27.27 5.68 -11.20
C SER A 353 -27.85 4.40 -10.61
N HIS A 354 -28.93 4.47 -9.83
CA HIS A 354 -29.49 3.30 -9.14
C HIS A 354 -31.02 3.19 -9.17
N ILE A 355 -31.68 3.47 -10.30
CA ILE A 355 -33.04 2.90 -10.54
C ILE A 355 -33.20 2.65 -12.04
N ALA A 356 -32.93 1.41 -12.47
CA ALA A 356 -33.69 0.86 -13.58
C ALA A 356 -35.06 0.45 -13.02
N ASP A 357 -36.09 0.82 -13.77
CA ASP A 357 -37.51 0.48 -13.65
C ASP A 357 -38.43 1.36 -12.78
N ASN A 358 -39.19 2.19 -13.53
CA ASN A 358 -40.59 2.56 -13.37
C ASN A 358 -41.04 3.35 -12.12
N VAL A 359 -40.92 4.70 -12.17
CA VAL A 359 -41.97 5.62 -11.68
C VAL A 359 -42.00 6.89 -12.54
N ILE A 360 -43.22 7.30 -12.89
CA ILE A 360 -43.65 8.35 -13.84
C ILE A 360 -43.10 9.75 -13.50
N GLU A 361 -42.71 10.48 -14.56
CA GLU A 361 -42.32 11.89 -14.56
C GLU A 361 -43.40 12.82 -13.98
N THR A 362 -42.98 13.76 -13.14
CA THR A 362 -43.64 15.08 -13.05
C THR A 362 -42.60 16.16 -13.18
N VAL A 363 -42.69 16.87 -14.30
CA VAL A 363 -41.87 18.01 -14.71
C VAL A 363 -42.31 19.25 -13.92
N VAL A 364 -41.40 19.83 -13.13
CA VAL A 364 -41.42 21.27 -12.86
C VAL A 364 -40.01 21.76 -13.13
N HIS A 365 -39.89 22.56 -14.20
CA HIS A 365 -38.69 23.32 -14.51
C HIS A 365 -38.48 24.37 -13.42
N ASP A 366 -37.32 24.36 -12.77
CA ASP A 366 -36.81 25.54 -12.11
C ASP A 366 -35.32 25.69 -12.46
N GLU A 367 -35.06 26.58 -13.42
CA GLU A 367 -33.73 26.97 -13.88
C GLU A 367 -33.14 27.97 -12.88
N SER A 368 -32.42 27.48 -11.86
CA SER A 368 -31.45 28.31 -11.11
C SER A 368 -30.48 27.48 -10.25
N LEU A 369 -29.63 26.66 -10.86
CA LEU A 369 -28.57 25.94 -10.13
C LEU A 369 -27.24 26.00 -10.87
N ASP A 370 -26.45 27.04 -10.61
CA ASP A 370 -25.01 27.00 -10.92
C ASP A 370 -24.10 27.55 -9.78
N GLY A 371 -24.64 27.62 -8.55
CA GLY A 371 -23.91 28.12 -7.38
C GLY A 371 -23.84 27.19 -6.16
N SER A 372 -24.78 26.24 -5.98
CA SER A 372 -24.88 25.43 -4.75
C SER A 372 -24.13 24.08 -4.79
N SER A 373 -23.74 23.62 -5.99
CA SER A 373 -23.17 22.27 -6.21
C SER A 373 -21.81 22.03 -5.55
N LYS A 374 -21.01 23.06 -5.26
CA LYS A 374 -19.69 22.90 -4.62
C LYS A 374 -19.74 22.80 -3.09
N ARG A 375 -20.77 23.37 -2.44
CA ARG A 375 -20.87 23.42 -0.96
C ARG A 375 -21.62 22.21 -0.38
N GLY A 376 -22.46 21.53 -1.17
CA GLY A 376 -23.20 20.33 -0.75
C GLY A 376 -22.38 19.04 -0.68
N LYS A 377 -21.28 18.92 -1.43
CA LYS A 377 -20.50 17.66 -1.50
C LYS A 377 -19.81 17.27 -0.18
N PRO A 378 -19.14 18.19 0.55
CA PRO A 378 -18.55 17.84 1.84
C PRO A 378 -19.60 17.47 2.90
N LEU A 379 -20.70 18.22 2.96
CA LEU A 379 -21.79 17.96 3.92
C LEU A 379 -22.48 16.62 3.65
N CYS A 380 -22.67 16.25 2.38
CA CYS A 380 -23.16 14.94 1.99
C CYS A 380 -22.24 13.81 2.51
N THR A 381 -20.93 13.93 2.24
CA THR A 381 -19.94 12.92 2.66
C THR A 381 -19.92 12.75 4.18
N PHE A 382 -19.93 13.84 4.94
CA PHE A 382 -19.98 13.78 6.40
C PHE A 382 -21.31 13.21 6.91
N CYS A 383 -22.43 13.52 6.27
CA CYS A 383 -23.70 12.90 6.61
C CYS A 383 -23.64 11.38 6.43
N GLU A 384 -23.15 10.88 5.29
CA GLU A 384 -23.04 9.45 5.03
C GLU A 384 -22.13 8.76 6.05
N MET A 385 -20.99 9.36 6.39
CA MET A 385 -20.09 8.86 7.43
C MET A 385 -20.74 8.84 8.82
N ILE A 386 -21.46 9.89 9.20
CA ILE A 386 -22.16 9.97 10.49
C ILE A 386 -23.27 8.94 10.58
N VAL A 387 -24.11 8.81 9.54
CA VAL A 387 -25.14 7.76 9.46
C VAL A 387 -24.50 6.40 9.67
N PHE A 388 -23.42 6.13 8.95
CA PHE A 388 -22.68 4.88 9.07
C PHE A 388 -22.17 4.65 10.51
N TRP A 389 -21.52 5.63 11.13
CA TRP A 389 -21.01 5.48 12.51
C TRP A 389 -22.12 5.25 13.53
N ILE A 390 -23.23 5.98 13.43
CA ILE A 390 -24.41 5.75 14.29
C ILE A 390 -24.89 4.32 14.13
N GLN A 391 -24.98 3.80 12.90
CA GLN A 391 -25.40 2.42 12.66
C GLN A 391 -24.45 1.37 13.24
N VAL A 392 -23.14 1.57 13.10
CA VAL A 392 -22.14 0.68 13.69
C VAL A 392 -22.34 0.62 15.21
N GLN A 393 -22.55 1.76 15.86
CA GLN A 393 -22.75 1.82 17.30
C GLN A 393 -24.12 1.29 17.75
N LEU A 394 -25.17 1.48 16.95
CA LEU A 394 -26.51 0.89 17.18
C LEU A 394 -26.45 -0.63 17.20
N LYS A 395 -25.71 -1.25 16.26
CA LYS A 395 -25.50 -2.71 16.24
C LYS A 395 -24.77 -3.21 17.49
N GLN A 396 -23.97 -2.36 18.12
CA GLN A 396 -23.28 -2.65 19.39
C GLN A 396 -24.15 -2.41 20.64
N LYS A 397 -25.43 -2.04 20.47
CA LYS A 397 -26.41 -1.77 21.54
C LYS A 397 -26.00 -0.65 22.50
N ASN A 398 -25.30 0.37 22.00
CA ASN A 398 -24.95 1.54 22.78
C ASN A 398 -26.14 2.50 22.96
N ALA A 399 -26.14 3.25 24.06
CA ALA A 399 -27.18 4.25 24.36
C ALA A 399 -27.04 5.48 23.45
N LYS A 400 -28.16 6.14 23.10
CA LYS A 400 -28.22 7.29 22.19
C LYS A 400 -27.16 8.34 22.52
N GLU A 401 -27.08 8.75 23.79
CA GLU A 401 -26.17 9.81 24.24
C GLU A 401 -24.70 9.43 24.00
N LYS A 402 -24.32 8.19 24.32
CA LYS A 402 -22.97 7.67 24.09
C LYS A 402 -22.63 7.55 22.60
N ILE A 403 -23.62 7.26 21.77
CA ILE A 403 -23.44 7.20 20.32
C ILE A 403 -23.12 8.60 19.79
N PHE A 404 -23.88 9.62 20.21
CA PHE A 404 -23.61 10.99 19.78
C PHE A 404 -22.28 11.53 20.28
N GLU A 405 -21.92 11.24 21.53
CA GLU A 405 -20.60 11.57 22.10
C GLU A 405 -19.48 10.93 21.26
N PHE A 406 -19.57 9.62 20.99
CA PHE A 406 -18.61 8.92 20.15
C PHE A 406 -18.48 9.51 18.74
N VAL A 407 -19.61 9.77 18.06
CA VAL A 407 -19.60 10.34 16.70
C VAL A 407 -19.02 11.76 16.70
N ASP A 408 -19.30 12.57 17.74
CA ASP A 408 -18.71 13.90 17.89
C ASP A 408 -17.18 13.83 18.07
N GLU A 409 -16.68 12.90 18.89
CA GLU A 409 -15.25 12.64 19.05
C GLU A 409 -14.60 12.18 17.74
N LEU A 410 -15.29 11.39 16.90
CA LEU A 410 -14.78 11.00 15.59
C LEU A 410 -14.57 12.22 14.66
N CYS A 411 -15.44 13.23 14.74
CA CYS A 411 -15.26 14.48 13.98
C CYS A 411 -14.02 15.30 14.43
N GLU A 412 -13.41 14.98 15.58
CA GLU A 412 -12.15 15.56 16.07
C GLU A 412 -10.91 14.75 15.67
N ARG A 413 -11.13 13.54 15.16
CA ARG A 413 -10.09 12.54 14.87
C ARG A 413 -10.01 12.17 13.39
N LEU A 414 -10.59 13.00 12.54
CA LEU A 414 -10.56 12.77 11.09
C LEU A 414 -9.09 12.71 10.61
N PRO A 415 -8.76 11.72 9.75
CA PRO A 415 -7.42 11.57 9.20
C PRO A 415 -6.96 12.82 8.49
N ASN A 416 -5.77 13.32 8.79
CA ASN A 416 -5.28 14.55 8.19
C ASN A 416 -5.14 14.39 6.67
N PRO A 417 -5.82 15.21 5.84
CA PRO A 417 -5.76 15.09 4.38
C PRO A 417 -4.37 15.35 3.81
N GLY A 418 -3.50 15.99 4.60
CA GLY A 418 -2.12 16.27 4.25
C GLY A 418 -1.08 15.44 4.99
N GLY A 419 -1.43 14.32 5.64
CA GLY A 419 -0.38 13.51 6.26
C GLY A 419 -0.77 12.47 7.29
N GLN A 420 0.28 11.78 7.74
CA GLN A 420 0.26 10.73 8.76
C GLN A 420 -0.27 11.23 10.11
N SER A 421 -0.97 10.35 10.82
CA SER A 421 -1.49 10.63 12.16
C SER A 421 -0.42 10.29 13.21
N PHE A 422 -0.25 11.16 14.21
CA PHE A 422 0.75 11.01 15.27
C PHE A 422 0.12 10.49 16.55
N ILE A 423 0.91 9.81 17.36
CA ILE A 423 0.51 9.37 18.70
C ILE A 423 1.60 9.70 19.72
N ASN A 424 1.22 9.72 20.99
CA ASN A 424 2.19 9.68 22.06
C ASN A 424 2.83 8.29 22.14
N CYS A 425 4.15 8.23 22.00
CA CYS A 425 4.91 6.97 22.03
C CYS A 425 4.75 6.17 23.33
N ASN A 426 4.38 6.82 24.44
CA ASN A 426 4.20 6.15 25.73
C ASN A 426 2.89 5.35 25.80
N ASP A 427 1.93 5.65 24.93
CA ASP A 427 0.59 5.07 25.00
C ASP A 427 0.47 3.78 24.16
N ILE A 428 1.52 3.40 23.40
CA ILE A 428 1.54 2.25 22.48
C ILE A 428 1.06 0.96 23.15
N ALA A 429 1.54 0.68 24.37
CA ALA A 429 1.21 -0.56 25.07
C ALA A 429 -0.28 -0.66 25.46
N ALA A 430 -1.00 0.46 25.54
CA ALA A 430 -2.42 0.51 25.87
C ALA A 430 -3.33 0.46 24.64
N MET A 431 -2.79 0.54 23.43
CA MET A 431 -3.58 0.61 22.20
C MET A 431 -4.19 -0.76 21.85
N PRO A 432 -5.36 -0.77 21.18
CA PRO A 432 -6.00 -2.00 20.77
C PRO A 432 -5.22 -2.72 19.66
N TYR A 433 -5.37 -4.04 19.60
CA TYR A 433 -5.00 -4.81 18.42
C TYR A 433 -5.94 -4.48 17.25
N ILE A 434 -5.40 -4.44 16.02
CA ILE A 434 -6.22 -4.28 14.81
C ILE A 434 -6.23 -5.60 14.06
N THR A 435 -7.40 -6.13 13.72
CA THR A 435 -7.52 -7.45 13.07
C THR A 435 -8.21 -7.34 11.72
N PHE A 436 -7.55 -7.86 10.68
CA PHE A 436 -8.14 -8.06 9.36
C PHE A 436 -8.66 -9.49 9.23
N THR A 437 -9.88 -9.68 8.76
CA THR A 437 -10.39 -11.03 8.46
C THR A 437 -10.06 -11.39 7.01
N ILE A 438 -9.20 -12.38 6.77
CA ILE A 438 -8.81 -12.81 5.41
C ILE A 438 -9.03 -14.31 5.31
N GLY A 439 -9.81 -14.75 4.32
CA GLY A 439 -10.13 -16.18 4.15
C GLY A 439 -10.73 -16.82 5.40
N ASN A 440 -11.63 -16.10 6.08
CA ASN A 440 -12.26 -16.49 7.36
C ASN A 440 -11.28 -16.72 8.53
N LYS A 441 -10.05 -16.21 8.44
CA LYS A 441 -9.07 -16.24 9.53
C LYS A 441 -8.68 -14.83 9.99
N PRO A 442 -8.40 -14.65 11.29
CA PRO A 442 -7.96 -13.36 11.82
C PRO A 442 -6.46 -13.14 11.56
N PHE A 443 -6.14 -11.98 11.00
CA PHE A 443 -4.79 -11.44 10.81
C PHE A 443 -4.64 -10.19 11.69
N THR A 444 -4.19 -10.44 12.92
CA THR A 444 -4.08 -9.43 13.97
C THR A 444 -2.73 -8.73 13.96
N LEU A 445 -2.73 -7.41 14.08
CA LEU A 445 -1.55 -6.55 14.24
C LEU A 445 -1.53 -5.98 15.66
N SER A 446 -0.38 -6.10 16.33
CA SER A 446 -0.14 -5.44 17.61
C SER A 446 0.15 -3.94 17.45
N PRO A 447 0.00 -3.14 18.52
CA PRO A 447 0.41 -1.74 18.52
C PRO A 447 1.82 -1.49 18.01
N GLU A 448 2.78 -2.31 18.43
CA GLU A 448 4.16 -2.23 18.00
C GLU A 448 4.34 -2.56 16.51
N GLN A 449 3.40 -3.30 15.91
CA GLN A 449 3.42 -3.66 14.50
C GLN A 449 2.87 -2.56 13.61
N TYR A 450 1.79 -1.89 13.99
CA TYR A 450 1.19 -0.82 13.18
C TYR A 450 1.69 0.59 13.54
N VAL A 451 2.49 0.76 14.59
CA VAL A 451 3.17 2.03 14.91
C VAL A 451 4.58 2.06 14.30
N LEU A 452 4.93 3.21 13.72
CA LEU A 452 6.26 3.53 13.21
C LEU A 452 6.93 4.52 14.16
N ARG A 453 8.06 4.13 14.76
CA ARG A 453 8.85 4.97 15.67
C ARG A 453 10.07 5.51 14.94
N VAL A 454 10.19 6.84 14.87
CA VAL A 454 11.34 7.52 14.26
C VAL A 454 12.10 8.29 15.33
N ALA A 455 13.40 8.02 15.45
CA ALA A 455 14.27 8.71 16.39
C ALA A 455 14.64 10.11 15.89
N GLN A 456 14.59 11.11 16.77
CA GLN A 456 15.00 12.49 16.52
C GLN A 456 15.92 12.96 17.66
N GLY A 457 17.23 12.74 17.51
CA GLY A 457 18.17 13.04 18.57
C GLY A 457 17.84 12.25 19.84
N HIS A 458 17.42 12.94 20.91
CA HIS A 458 17.06 12.33 22.20
C HIS A 458 15.57 12.01 22.36
N SER A 459 14.72 12.40 21.40
CA SER A 459 13.28 12.09 21.42
C SER A 459 12.91 11.11 20.30
N ALA A 460 11.71 10.54 20.39
CA ALA A 460 11.14 9.73 19.33
C ALA A 460 9.77 10.27 18.96
N VAL A 461 9.46 10.25 17.67
CA VAL A 461 8.15 10.59 17.12
C VAL A 461 7.49 9.30 16.68
N CYS A 462 6.24 9.08 17.08
CA CYS A 462 5.48 7.89 16.75
C CYS A 462 4.33 8.23 15.81
N TYR A 463 4.33 7.54 14.68
CA TYR A 463 3.35 7.67 13.61
C TYR A 463 2.51 6.41 13.53
N VAL A 464 1.26 6.61 13.15
CA VAL A 464 0.32 5.52 12.93
C VAL A 464 0.46 5.04 11.49
N GLY A 465 0.50 3.72 11.34
CA GLY A 465 0.61 3.01 10.08
C GLY A 465 -0.63 2.98 9.20
N PHE A 466 -1.59 3.87 9.42
CA PHE A 466 -2.88 3.90 8.73
C PHE A 466 -3.08 5.23 8.00
N ALA A 467 -3.55 5.15 6.76
CA ALA A 467 -3.88 6.30 5.92
C ALA A 467 -5.31 6.21 5.38
N ALA A 468 -5.96 7.36 5.24
CA ALA A 468 -7.28 7.44 4.65
C ALA A 468 -7.21 7.29 3.12
N LEU A 469 -8.14 6.52 2.58
CA LEU A 469 -8.35 6.28 1.16
C LEU A 469 -9.82 5.99 0.91
N ASP A 470 -10.50 6.89 0.21
CA ASP A 470 -11.87 6.65 -0.26
C ASP A 470 -11.86 6.37 -1.77
N VAL A 471 -12.21 5.13 -2.12
CA VAL A 471 -12.42 4.70 -3.51
C VAL A 471 -13.92 4.54 -3.73
N PRO A 472 -14.53 5.22 -4.72
CA PRO A 472 -15.97 5.16 -4.95
C PRO A 472 -16.39 3.81 -5.55
N PRO A 473 -17.69 3.46 -5.46
CA PRO A 473 -18.26 2.34 -6.18
C PRO A 473 -18.11 2.51 -7.71
N PRO A 474 -18.04 1.41 -8.49
CA PRO A 474 -18.12 0.00 -8.07
C PRO A 474 -16.77 -0.58 -7.57
N GLN A 475 -15.73 0.23 -7.47
CA GLN A 475 -14.37 -0.24 -7.17
C GLN A 475 -14.09 -0.42 -5.68
N GLY A 476 -14.63 0.49 -4.86
CA GLY A 476 -14.51 0.43 -3.40
C GLY A 476 -15.73 -0.18 -2.72
N PRO A 477 -15.67 -0.38 -1.40
CA PRO A 477 -14.57 0.01 -0.50
C PRO A 477 -13.29 -0.81 -0.71
N LEU A 478 -12.14 -0.12 -0.77
CA LEU A 478 -10.83 -0.70 -1.07
C LEU A 478 -9.81 -0.40 0.05
N TRP A 479 -9.05 -1.42 0.41
CA TRP A 479 -7.86 -1.32 1.24
C TRP A 479 -6.57 -1.51 0.43
N VAL A 480 -5.47 -0.98 0.93
CA VAL A 480 -4.11 -1.32 0.48
C VAL A 480 -3.33 -1.83 1.67
N LEU A 481 -2.85 -3.07 1.60
CA LEU A 481 -2.04 -3.72 2.64
C LEU A 481 -0.56 -3.56 2.28
N GLY A 482 0.07 -2.54 2.88
CA GLY A 482 1.48 -2.21 2.67
C GLY A 482 2.47 -2.98 3.55
N ASP A 483 3.70 -2.48 3.62
CA ASP A 483 4.82 -3.06 4.36
C ASP A 483 4.49 -3.38 5.82
N ILE A 484 3.66 -2.57 6.48
CA ILE A 484 3.25 -2.81 7.88
C ILE A 484 2.55 -4.16 8.03
N PHE A 485 1.68 -4.51 7.09
CA PHE A 485 1.03 -5.81 7.06
C PHE A 485 2.01 -6.90 6.59
N LEU A 486 2.76 -6.65 5.52
CA LEU A 486 3.70 -7.60 4.91
C LEU A 486 4.91 -7.95 5.81
N ALA A 487 5.28 -7.08 6.75
CA ALA A 487 6.30 -7.35 7.75
C ALA A 487 5.78 -8.21 8.90
N ALA A 488 4.48 -8.15 9.21
CA ALA A 488 3.86 -9.03 10.18
C ALA A 488 3.56 -10.41 9.59
N TYR A 489 3.28 -10.47 8.29
CA TYR A 489 2.85 -11.67 7.59
C TYR A 489 3.69 -11.93 6.34
N HIS A 490 4.47 -13.01 6.37
CA HIS A 490 5.12 -13.54 5.19
C HIS A 490 4.07 -13.82 4.11
N SER A 491 4.34 -13.31 2.91
CA SER A 491 3.37 -13.30 1.81
C SER A 491 3.87 -14.06 0.59
N VAL A 492 3.04 -14.94 0.04
CA VAL A 492 3.32 -15.71 -1.18
C VAL A 492 2.39 -15.25 -2.28
N PHE A 493 2.96 -14.78 -3.39
CA PHE A 493 2.24 -14.37 -4.59
C PHE A 493 2.30 -15.51 -5.61
N ASP A 494 1.26 -16.35 -5.58
CA ASP A 494 1.17 -17.57 -6.39
C ASP A 494 0.44 -17.26 -7.70
N PHE A 495 1.22 -16.90 -8.72
CA PHE A 495 0.68 -16.59 -10.04
C PHE A 495 0.14 -17.84 -10.75
N GLY A 496 0.77 -19.00 -10.53
CA GLY A 496 0.33 -20.26 -11.13
C GLY A 496 -1.11 -20.61 -10.78
N ASN A 497 -1.52 -20.35 -9.53
CA ASN A 497 -2.86 -20.62 -9.03
C ASN A 497 -3.71 -19.36 -8.81
N LEU A 498 -3.22 -18.18 -9.21
CA LEU A 498 -3.87 -16.87 -9.04
C LEU A 498 -4.41 -16.65 -7.62
N ARG A 499 -3.53 -16.76 -6.63
CA ARG A 499 -3.86 -16.62 -5.20
C ARG A 499 -2.72 -15.98 -4.41
N ILE A 500 -3.03 -15.47 -3.22
CA ILE A 500 -2.03 -14.96 -2.27
C ILE A 500 -2.12 -15.76 -0.98
N GLY A 501 -0.98 -16.16 -0.43
CA GLY A 501 -0.87 -16.90 0.82
C GLY A 501 -0.21 -16.10 1.92
N PHE A 502 -0.80 -16.08 3.11
CA PHE A 502 -0.25 -15.37 4.27
C PHE A 502 0.03 -16.31 5.44
N ALA A 503 1.23 -16.21 6.02
CA ALA A 503 1.63 -16.88 7.25
C ALA A 503 2.31 -15.88 8.18
N LYS A 504 2.34 -16.15 9.49
CA LYS A 504 3.02 -15.26 10.44
C LYS A 504 4.50 -15.21 10.10
N ALA A 505 5.08 -14.02 9.93
CA ALA A 505 6.51 -13.86 9.70
C ALA A 505 7.32 -14.40 10.89
N ALA A 506 8.48 -14.99 10.62
CA ALA A 506 9.30 -15.67 11.63
C ALA A 506 10.00 -14.75 12.61
#